data_AF-A0A497ANH6-F1
#
_entry.id   AF-A0A497ANH6-F1
#
_cell.length_a   1.000
_cell.length_b   1.000
_cell.length_c   1.000
_cell.angle_alpha   90.00
_cell.angle_beta   90.00
_cell.angle_gamma   90.00
#
_symmetry.space_group_name_H-M   'P 1'
#
loop_
_entity.id
_entity.type
_entity.pdbx_description
1 polymer ?
#
loop_
_entity_poly.entity_id
_entity_poly.type
_entity_poly.pdbx_seq_one_letter_code
_entity_poly.pdbx_strand_id
1 'polypeptide(L)' 'MSDNMNVQSFPVLLDWILTEFEENQSIFGIPRSLFYTPRADSAYSSTIFGQRLATPIGPAAGPHTQLTQN' A
#
# COMPACT_ATOMS: atom_id res chain seq x y z
N MET A 1 12.13 22.16 1.29
CA MET A 1 11.12 21.43 0.49
C MET A 1 10.86 22.23 -0.76
N SER A 2 11.10 21.64 -1.93
CA SER A 2 10.68 22.20 -3.21
C SER A 2 9.16 22.06 -3.33
N ASP A 3 8.48 23.02 -3.96
CA ASP A 3 7.04 22.95 -4.26
C ASP A 3 6.72 21.88 -5.33
N ASN A 4 7.72 21.53 -6.14
CA ASN A 4 7.59 20.49 -7.16
C ASN A 4 7.78 19.10 -6.56
N MET A 5 6.73 18.28 -6.61
CA MET A 5 6.77 16.85 -6.40
C MET A 5 7.14 16.14 -7.72
N ASN A 6 8.24 15.38 -7.73
CA ASN A 6 8.61 14.53 -8.85
C ASN A 6 8.24 13.09 -8.53
N VAL A 7 7.38 12.48 -9.34
CA VAL A 7 7.01 11.07 -9.18
C VAL A 7 8.21 10.17 -9.45
N GLN A 8 8.46 9.23 -8.56
CA GLN A 8 9.45 8.19 -8.77
C GLN A 8 8.97 7.20 -9.85
N SER A 9 9.89 6.75 -10.70
CA SER A 9 9.56 5.77 -11.74
C SER A 9 9.18 4.41 -11.14
N PHE A 10 8.24 3.71 -11.78
CA PHE A 10 7.82 2.38 -11.33
C PHE A 10 8.97 1.37 -11.14
N PRO A 11 9.98 1.29 -12.03
CA PRO A 11 11.11 0.38 -11.82
C PRO A 11 11.89 0.66 -10.53
N VAL A 12 12.08 1.93 -10.19
CA VAL A 12 12.78 2.31 -8.95
C VAL A 12 11.95 1.96 -7.73
N LEU A 13 10.63 2.18 -7.79
CA LEU A 13 9.73 1.77 -6.71
C LEU A 13 9.72 0.26 -6.50
N LEU A 14 9.70 -0.51 -7.59
CA LEU A 14 9.70 -1.97 -7.52
C LEU A 14 11.02 -2.51 -6.96
N ASP A 15 12.15 -1.98 -7.41
CA ASP A 15 13.48 -2.35 -6.92
C ASP A 15 13.63 -2.09 -5.40
N TRP A 16 13.17 -0.92 -4.95
CA TRP A 16 13.13 -0.59 -3.52
C TRP A 16 12.23 -1.55 -2.74
N ILE A 17 10.97 -1.75 -3.17
CA ILE A 17 10.04 -2.66 -2.50
C ILE A 17 10.65 -4.05 -2.31
N LEU A 18 11.25 -4.62 -3.36
CA LEU A 18 11.78 -5.98 -3.32
C LEU A 18 13.03 -6.07 -2.44
N THR A 19 13.97 -5.14 -2.60
CA THR A 19 15.21 -5.10 -1.82
C THR A 19 14.94 -4.91 -0.33
N GLU A 20 14.11 -3.92 0.03
CA GLU A 20 13.77 -3.64 1.42
C GLU A 20 13.02 -4.82 2.06
N PHE A 21 12.13 -5.46 1.30
CA PHE A 21 11.39 -6.59 1.81
C PHE A 21 12.30 -7.79 2.08
N GLU A 22 13.26 -8.07 1.20
CA GLU A 22 14.26 -9.13 1.38
C GLU A 22 15.14 -8.88 2.62
N GLU A 23 15.69 -7.67 2.75
CA GLU A 23 16.67 -7.34 3.78
C GLU A 23 16.04 -7.08 5.16
N ASN A 24 14.92 -6.35 5.19
CA ASN A 24 14.40 -5.74 6.41
C ASN A 24 13.00 -6.23 6.81
N GLN A 25 12.36 -7.04 5.96
CA GLN A 25 10.95 -7.43 6.14
C GLN A 25 10.03 -6.20 6.30
N SER A 26 10.29 -5.16 5.50
CA SER A 26 9.48 -3.93 5.46
C SER A 26 9.31 -3.44 4.04
N ILE A 27 8.31 -2.59 3.81
CA ILE A 27 8.08 -1.90 2.54
C ILE A 27 7.82 -0.42 2.84
N PHE A 28 8.61 0.48 2.26
CA PHE A 28 8.57 1.92 2.53
C PHE A 28 8.66 2.25 4.02
N GLY A 29 9.49 1.50 4.76
CA GLY A 29 9.66 1.62 6.20
C GLY A 29 8.50 1.07 7.04
N ILE A 30 7.47 0.48 6.43
CA ILE A 30 6.36 -0.17 7.14
C ILE A 30 6.76 -1.62 7.42
N PRO A 31 6.91 -2.05 8.69
CA PRO A 31 7.26 -3.42 9.01
C PRO A 31 6.17 -4.41 8.60
N ARG A 32 6.56 -5.62 8.18
CA ARG A 32 5.66 -6.71 7.80
C ARG A 32 4.61 -7.06 8.85
N SER A 33 4.91 -6.87 10.14
CA SER A 33 3.96 -7.11 11.23
C SER A 33 2.74 -6.19 11.19
N LEU A 34 2.83 -5.05 10.50
CA LEU A 34 1.74 -4.09 10.29
C LEU A 34 0.99 -4.31 8.97
N PHE A 35 1.40 -5.28 8.15
CA PHE A 35 0.75 -5.53 6.87
C PHE A 35 -0.66 -6.06 7.09
N TYR A 36 -1.62 -5.44 6.40
CA TYR A 36 -2.99 -5.95 6.39
C TYR A 36 -3.04 -7.26 5.60
N THR A 37 -3.47 -8.33 6.27
CA THR A 37 -3.76 -9.62 5.64
C THR A 37 -5.28 -9.80 5.54
N PRO A 38 -5.86 -9.77 4.33
CA PRO A 38 -7.28 -10.00 4.15
C PRO A 38 -7.72 -11.35 4.73
N ARG A 39 -8.82 -11.36 5.48
CA ARG A 39 -9.46 -12.60 5.96
C ARG A 39 -10.74 -12.87 5.18
N ALA A 40 -11.03 -14.15 4.98
CA ALA A 40 -12.22 -14.58 4.23
C ALA A 40 -13.54 -14.28 4.96
N ASP A 41 -13.51 -13.90 6.22
CA ASP A 41 -14.63 -13.56 7.09
C ASP A 41 -14.48 -12.17 7.72
N SER A 42 -13.69 -11.29 7.10
CA SER A 42 -13.46 -9.94 7.62
C SER A 42 -14.78 -9.20 7.86
N ALA A 43 -14.87 -8.59 9.04
CA ALA A 43 -15.95 -7.67 9.36
C ALA A 43 -16.06 -6.62 8.24
N TYR A 44 -17.29 -6.30 7.85
CA TYR A 44 -17.61 -5.36 6.77
C TYR A 44 -17.28 -5.82 5.34
N SER A 45 -16.76 -7.03 5.11
CA SER A 45 -16.62 -7.52 3.73
C SER A 45 -17.98 -7.54 3.01
N SER A 46 -18.00 -7.11 1.76
CA SER A 46 -19.23 -6.97 0.98
C SER A 46 -18.98 -7.31 -0.50
N THR A 47 -20.03 -7.38 -1.30
CA THR A 47 -19.96 -7.62 -2.74
C THR A 47 -20.55 -6.42 -3.48
N ILE A 48 -19.76 -5.81 -4.36
CA ILE A 48 -20.20 -4.71 -5.22
C ILE A 48 -19.92 -5.11 -6.67
N PHE A 49 -20.91 -4.99 -7.56
CA PHE A 49 -20.82 -5.39 -8.98
C PHE A 49 -20.31 -6.83 -9.21
N GLY A 50 -20.66 -7.76 -8.31
CA GLY A 50 -20.20 -9.15 -8.39
C GLY A 50 -18.75 -9.38 -7.95
N GLN A 51 -18.05 -8.33 -7.51
CA GLN A 51 -16.69 -8.40 -6.98
C GLN A 51 -16.71 -8.31 -5.46
N ARG A 52 -15.90 -9.16 -4.81
CA ARG A 52 -15.78 -9.15 -3.35
C ARG A 52 -14.83 -8.05 -2.90
N LEU A 53 -15.31 -7.19 -2.01
CA LEU A 53 -14.52 -6.19 -1.29
C LEU A 53 -14.17 -6.73 0.10
N ALA A 54 -12.87 -6.92 0.36
CA ALA A 54 -12.40 -7.50 1.62
C ALA A 54 -12.68 -6.58 2.83
N THR A 55 -12.46 -5.28 2.70
CA THR A 55 -12.88 -4.28 3.70
C THR A 55 -13.23 -2.98 2.98
N PRO A 56 -14.41 -2.38 3.23
CA PRO A 56 -14.78 -1.06 2.72
C PRO A 56 -14.20 0.06 3.59
N ILE A 57 -13.56 -0.27 4.73
CA ILE A 57 -12.98 0.66 5.68
C ILE A 57 -11.47 0.46 5.68
N GLY A 58 -10.75 1.52 5.36
CA GLY A 58 -9.29 1.62 5.39
C GLY A 58 -8.90 3.10 5.40
N PRO A 59 -7.62 3.44 5.59
CA PRO A 59 -7.17 4.82 5.38
C PRO A 59 -7.66 5.27 4.01
N ALA A 60 -8.43 6.37 3.98
CA ALA A 60 -8.94 6.90 2.74
C ALA A 60 -7.76 7.06 1.79
N ALA A 61 -7.89 6.53 0.57
CA ALA A 61 -6.90 6.74 -0.45
C ALA A 61 -6.96 8.20 -0.92
N GLY A 62 -6.54 9.13 -0.07
CA GLY A 62 -6.40 10.54 -0.38
C GLY A 62 -5.15 10.78 -1.22
N PRO A 63 -4.83 12.04 -1.55
CA PRO A 63 -3.60 12.39 -2.28
C PRO A 63 -2.32 11.76 -1.67
N HIS A 64 -2.35 11.50 -0.36
CA HIS A 64 -1.24 10.91 0.39
C HIS A 64 -1.00 9.41 0.13
N THR A 65 -2.00 8.61 -0.28
CA THR A 65 -1.76 7.22 -0.72
C THR A 65 -1.26 7.15 -2.17
N GLN A 66 -1.30 8.27 -2.91
CA GLN A 66 -0.80 8.37 -4.27
C GLN A 66 0.72 8.63 -4.32
N LEU A 67 1.35 8.73 -3.15
CA LEU A 67 2.78 9.00 -3.00
C LEU A 67 3.42 7.84 -2.23
N THR A 68 3.81 6.80 -2.96
CA THR A 68 5.11 6.20 -2.64
C THR A 68 6.13 7.35 -2.55
N GLN A 69 7.06 7.30 -1.60
CA GLN A 69 7.99 8.42 -1.37
C GLN A 69 8.56 8.93 -2.71
N ASN A 70 8.41 10.24 -2.94
CA ASN A 70 9.09 10.97 -4.01
C ASN A 70 10.55 11.17 -3.63
#